data_AF-A0A7V2SBG3-F1
#
_entry.id   AF-A0A7V2SBG3-F1
#
_cell.length_a   1.000
_cell.length_b   1.000
_cell.length_c   1.000
_cell.angle_alpha   90.00
_cell.angle_beta   90.00
_cell.angle_gamma   90.00
#
_symmetry.space_group_name_H-M   'P 1'
#
loop_
_entity.id
_entity.type
_entity.pdbx_description
1 polymer ?
#
loop_
_entity_poly.entity_id
_entity_poly.type
_entity_poly.pdbx_seq_one_letter_code
_entity_poly.pdbx_strand_id
1 'polypeptide(L)'
;MDGYTYFTRHRARCEYARLADENKPIGSGIVESACKTVLQMRCKRSGQRWEDHGGQAILTFRSILLSKQMDNAWTLIKDFYLNPIDPPDNVVRLGVKCSV
;
A
#
# COMPACT_ATOMS: atom_id res chain seq x y z
N MET A 1 -0.35 16.70 -32.51
CA MET A 1 0.04 17.49 -31.33
C MET A 1 1.53 17.29 -31.18
N ASP A 2 2.32 18.31 -31.46
CA ASP A 2 3.78 18.20 -31.43
C ASP A 2 4.28 18.28 -29.98
N GLY A 3 5.31 17.50 -29.65
CA GLY A 3 5.85 17.40 -28.28
C GLY A 3 6.23 18.76 -27.66
N TYR A 4 6.61 19.73 -28.51
CA TYR A 4 6.94 21.09 -28.10
C TYR A 4 5.80 21.82 -27.37
N THR A 5 4.56 21.67 -27.86
CA THR A 5 3.38 22.29 -27.24
C THR A 5 3.09 21.71 -25.86
N TYR A 6 3.33 20.41 -25.66
CA TYR A 6 3.14 19.75 -24.37
C TYR A 6 4.12 20.26 -23.31
N PHE A 7 5.41 20.34 -23.63
CA PHE A 7 6.43 20.83 -22.69
C PHE A 7 6.24 22.30 -22.35
N THR A 8 5.87 23.11 -23.34
CA THR A 8 5.60 24.55 -23.12
C THR A 8 4.44 24.75 -22.15
N ARG A 9 3.33 24.01 -22.34
CA ARG A 9 2.16 24.08 -21.45
C ARG A 9 2.46 23.58 -20.03
N HIS A 10 3.41 22.67 -19.87
CA HIS A 10 3.70 22.00 -18.61
C HIS A 10 5.05 22.38 -17.99
N ARG A 11 5.65 23.48 -18.44
CA ARG A 11 6.95 23.96 -17.99
C ARG A 11 7.06 24.07 -16.46
N ALA A 12 5.99 24.50 -15.78
CA ALA A 12 5.92 24.58 -14.32
C ALA A 12 6.10 23.24 -13.60
N ARG A 13 5.87 22.10 -14.28
CA ARG A 13 6.09 20.75 -13.74
C ARG A 13 7.44 20.15 -14.12
N CYS A 14 8.21 20.84 -14.96
CA CYS A 14 9.52 20.41 -15.46
C CYS A 14 10.68 21.12 -14.73
N GLU A 15 10.50 21.48 -13.47
CA GLU A 15 11.53 22.12 -12.63
C GLU A 15 12.56 21.10 -12.11
N TYR A 16 13.15 20.31 -13.02
CA TYR A 16 14.02 19.20 -12.65
C TYR A 16 15.24 19.63 -11.81
N ALA A 17 15.80 20.81 -12.07
CA ALA A 17 16.94 21.34 -11.30
C ALA A 17 16.57 21.56 -9.82
N ARG A 18 15.41 22.17 -9.55
CA ARG A 18 14.92 22.38 -8.17
C ARG A 18 14.59 21.05 -7.49
N LEU A 19 13.92 20.15 -8.21
CA LEU A 19 13.57 18.83 -7.68
C LEU A 19 14.81 17.98 -7.38
N ALA A 20 15.91 18.17 -8.11
CA ALA A 20 17.17 17.47 -7.90
C ALA A 20 17.85 17.96 -6.62
N ASP A 21 17.88 19.28 -6.42
CA ASP A 21 18.40 19.91 -5.20
C ASP A 21 17.58 19.48 -3.96
N GLU A 22 16.26 19.33 -4.11
CA GLU A 22 15.36 18.81 -3.07
C GLU A 22 15.45 17.28 -2.87
N ASN A 23 16.39 16.59 -3.52
CA ASN A 23 16.55 15.13 -3.49
C ASN A 23 15.26 14.36 -3.79
N LYS A 24 14.37 14.93 -4.61
CA LYS A 24 13.13 14.28 -4.99
C LYS A 24 13.38 13.23 -6.08
N PRO A 25 12.61 12.13 -6.10
CA PRO A 25 12.71 11.13 -7.15
C PRO A 25 12.23 11.72 -8.49
N ILE A 26 13.17 12.17 -9.32
CA ILE A 26 12.89 12.71 -10.67
C ILE A 26 12.68 11.59 -11.70
N GLY A 27 13.26 10.42 -11.46
CA GLY A 27 13.16 9.27 -12.34
C GLY A 27 11.86 8.49 -12.13
N SER A 28 11.23 8.06 -13.23
CA SER A 28 10.07 7.16 -13.18
C SER A 28 10.44 5.73 -12.74
N GLY A 29 11.71 5.34 -12.83
CA GLY A 29 12.15 3.96 -12.60
C GLY A 29 11.76 3.38 -11.24
N ILE A 30 11.83 4.16 -10.16
CA ILE A 30 11.40 3.72 -8.82
C ILE A 30 9.89 3.47 -8.78
N VAL A 31 9.11 4.38 -9.38
CA VAL A 31 7.65 4.28 -9.45
C VAL A 31 7.21 3.12 -10.34
N GLU A 32 7.83 2.96 -11.51
CA GLU A 32 7.56 1.87 -12.45
C GLU A 32 7.92 0.51 -11.84
N SER A 33 9.05 0.43 -11.14
CA SER A 33 9.48 -0.78 -10.42
C SER A 33 8.51 -1.14 -9.29
N ALA A 34 8.02 -0.14 -8.54
CA ALA A 34 7.00 -0.33 -7.52
C ALA A 34 5.68 -0.81 -8.16
N CYS A 35 5.22 -0.18 -9.23
CA CYS A 35 4.01 -0.58 -9.95
C CYS A 35 4.11 -2.03 -10.47
N LYS A 36 5.26 -2.40 -11.04
CA LYS A 36 5.50 -3.77 -11.52
C LYS A 36 5.43 -4.78 -10.37
N THR A 37 6.07 -4.47 -9.24
CA THR A 37 6.23 -5.41 -8.13
C THR A 37 4.98 -5.51 -7.25
N VAL A 38 4.35 -4.37 -6.93
CA VAL A 38 3.16 -4.30 -6.05
C VAL A 38 1.92 -4.75 -6.80
N LEU A 39 1.63 -4.15 -7.96
CA LEU A 39 0.40 -4.35 -8.73
C LEU A 39 0.54 -5.47 -9.77
N GLN A 40 1.43 -5.31 -10.77
CA GLN A 40 1.40 -6.18 -11.95
C GLN A 40 1.62 -7.66 -11.60
N MET A 41 2.56 -7.94 -10.70
CA MET A 41 2.88 -9.31 -10.26
C MET A 41 1.71 -10.06 -9.61
N ARG A 42 0.68 -9.38 -9.13
CA ARG A 42 -0.43 -9.99 -8.37
C ARG A 42 -1.82 -9.73 -8.92
N CYS A 43 -2.03 -8.62 -9.63
CA CYS A 43 -3.34 -8.21 -10.12
C CYS A 43 -3.51 -8.35 -11.64
N LYS A 44 -2.42 -8.55 -12.41
CA LYS A 44 -2.43 -8.64 -13.88
C LYS A 44 -2.09 -10.04 -14.41
N ARG A 45 -2.43 -11.10 -13.67
CA ARG A 45 -2.23 -12.48 -14.18
C ARG A 45 -3.45 -12.95 -14.97
N SER A 46 -3.23 -13.87 -15.88
CA SER A 46 -4.30 -14.46 -16.71
C SER A 46 -5.43 -15.03 -15.86
N GLY A 47 -6.68 -14.74 -16.25
CA GLY A 47 -7.87 -15.23 -15.58
C GLY A 47 -8.24 -14.50 -14.27
N GLN A 48 -7.46 -13.50 -13.85
CA GLN A 48 -7.80 -12.74 -12.65
C GLN A 48 -8.78 -11.62 -12.97
N ARG A 49 -9.81 -11.49 -12.13
CA ARG A 49 -10.75 -10.39 -12.11
C ARG A 49 -10.88 -9.95 -10.65
N TRP A 50 -10.76 -8.65 -10.42
CA TRP A 50 -10.83 -8.07 -9.09
C TRP A 50 -11.95 -7.06 -9.07
N GLU A 51 -12.74 -7.07 -8.01
CA GLU A 51 -13.54 -5.91 -7.64
C GLU A 51 -12.62 -4.87 -6.97
N ASP A 52 -13.00 -3.60 -7.03
CA ASP A 52 -12.15 -2.48 -6.55
C ASP A 52 -11.71 -2.69 -5.09
N HIS A 53 -12.62 -3.16 -4.23
CA HIS A 53 -12.35 -3.43 -2.82
C HIS A 53 -11.30 -4.55 -2.64
N GLY A 54 -11.41 -5.64 -3.40
CA GLY A 54 -10.52 -6.78 -3.32
C GLY A 54 -9.13 -6.47 -3.89
N GLY A 55 -9.08 -5.72 -4.98
CA GLY A 55 -7.83 -5.20 -5.54
C GLY A 55 -7.09 -4.30 -4.56
N GLN A 56 -7.81 -3.34 -3.97
CA GLN A 56 -7.24 -2.41 -2.99
C GLN A 56 -6.71 -3.11 -1.74
N ALA A 57 -7.42 -4.12 -1.22
CA ALA A 57 -6.96 -4.89 -0.07
C ALA A 57 -5.61 -5.58 -0.34
N ILE A 58 -5.46 -6.21 -1.51
CA ILE A 58 -4.21 -6.89 -1.90
C ILE A 58 -3.07 -5.89 -2.08
N LEU A 59 -3.34 -4.76 -2.73
CA LEU A 59 -2.34 -3.70 -2.92
C LEU A 59 -1.86 -3.14 -1.59
N THR A 60 -2.78 -2.92 -0.66
CA THR A 60 -2.47 -2.41 0.69
C THR A 60 -1.55 -3.40 1.42
N PHE A 61 -1.92 -4.68 1.46
CA PHE A 61 -1.12 -5.71 2.11
C PHE A 61 0.27 -5.86 1.46
N ARG A 62 0.34 -5.85 0.13
CA ARG A 62 1.61 -5.94 -0.62
C ARG A 62 2.51 -4.74 -0.35
N SER A 63 1.94 -3.54 -0.24
CA SER A 63 2.69 -2.32 0.05
C SER A 63 3.32 -2.38 1.45
N ILE A 64 2.57 -2.84 2.45
CA ILE A 64 3.08 -3.06 3.81
C ILE A 64 4.22 -4.10 3.82
N LEU A 65 4.02 -5.23 3.13
CA LEU A 65 5.00 -6.31 3.07
C LEU A 65 6.31 -5.87 2.39
N LEU A 66 6.22 -5.20 1.24
CA LEU A 66 7.41 -4.77 0.47
C LEU A 66 8.15 -3.60 1.12
N SER A 67 7.44 -2.75 1.86
CA SER A 67 8.04 -1.67 2.64
C SER A 67 8.65 -2.14 3.97
N LYS A 68 8.55 -3.43 4.30
CA LYS A 68 9.01 -4.03 5.57
C LYS A 68 8.36 -3.38 6.81
N GLN A 69 7.12 -2.90 6.67
CA GLN A 69 6.35 -2.28 7.76
C GLN A 69 5.34 -3.24 8.38
N MET A 70 5.51 -4.55 8.18
CA MET A 70 4.57 -5.55 8.65
C MET A 70 4.41 -5.52 10.17
N ASP A 71 5.49 -5.32 10.91
CA ASP A 71 5.44 -5.28 12.38
C ASP A 71 4.59 -4.09 12.87
N ASN A 72 4.80 -2.91 12.27
CA ASN A 72 4.01 -1.71 12.59
C ASN A 72 2.53 -1.89 12.23
N ALA A 73 2.24 -2.47 11.06
CA ALA A 73 0.87 -2.75 10.64
C ALA A 73 0.21 -3.78 11.55
N TRP A 74 0.94 -4.80 11.99
CA TRP A 74 0.43 -5.84 12.88
C TRP A 74 0.03 -5.29 14.24
N THR A 75 0.81 -4.37 14.81
CA THR A 75 0.44 -3.67 16.06
C THR A 75 -0.91 -2.96 15.92
N LEU A 76 -1.12 -2.22 14.82
CA LEU A 76 -2.38 -1.51 14.58
C LEU A 76 -3.56 -2.48 14.38
N ILE A 77 -3.33 -3.57 13.66
CA ILE A 77 -4.35 -4.60 13.40
C ILE A 77 -4.73 -5.30 14.72
N LYS A 78 -3.75 -5.65 15.56
CA LYS A 78 -3.97 -6.26 16.86
C LYS A 78 -4.91 -5.40 17.71
N ASP A 79 -4.66 -4.09 17.78
CA ASP A 79 -5.50 -3.18 18.57
C ASP A 79 -6.95 -3.11 18.05
N PHE A 80 -7.16 -3.23 16.74
CA PHE A 80 -8.50 -3.30 16.15
C PHE A 80 -9.27 -4.58 16.52
N TYR A 81 -8.58 -5.72 16.58
CA TYR A 81 -9.22 -7.01 16.89
C TYR A 81 -9.29 -7.33 18.39
N LEU A 82 -8.59 -6.58 19.24
CA LEU A 82 -8.73 -6.65 20.71
C LEU A 82 -9.97 -5.92 21.24
N ASN A 83 -10.90 -5.52 20.37
CA ASN A 83 -12.22 -5.08 20.80
C ASN A 83 -12.84 -6.17 21.70
N PRO A 84 -13.32 -5.80 22.90
CA PRO A 84 -13.91 -6.77 23.81
C PRO A 84 -15.15 -7.37 23.14
N ILE A 85 -15.01 -8.62 22.72
CA ILE A 85 -16.15 -9.44 22.34
C ILE A 85 -16.84 -9.88 23.63
N ASP A 86 -18.12 -9.55 23.78
CA ASP A 86 -18.95 -10.19 24.79
C ASP A 86 -19.23 -11.62 24.31
N PRO A 87 -18.69 -12.64 25.00
CA PRO A 87 -18.98 -14.00 24.62
C PRO A 87 -20.46 -14.30 24.92
N PRO A 88 -21.15 -15.06 24.05
CA PRO A 88 -22.52 -15.48 24.33
C PRO A 88 -22.57 -16.38 25.58
N ASP A 89 -23.73 -16.43 26.23
CA ASP A 89 -23.95 -17.07 27.55
C ASP A 89 -23.52 -18.54 27.63
N ASN A 90 -23.34 -19.20 26.49
CA ASN A 90 -22.94 -20.60 26.37
C ASN A 90 -21.41 -20.83 26.30
N VAL A 91 -20.58 -19.80 26.49
CA VAL A 91 -19.12 -19.94 26.45
C VAL A 91 -18.53 -19.91 27.86
N VAL A 92 -18.01 -21.05 28.29
CA VAL A 92 -17.23 -21.16 29.54
C VAL A 92 -15.88 -20.47 29.34
N ARG A 93 -15.64 -19.37 30.05
CA ARG A 93 -14.33 -18.70 30.06
C ARG A 93 -13.31 -19.60 30.76
N LEU A 94 -12.41 -20.21 29.99
CA LEU A 94 -11.24 -20.88 30.54
C LEU A 94 -10.38 -19.81 31.21
N GLY A 95 -10.24 -19.89 32.53
CA GLY A 95 -9.53 -18.93 33.38
C GLY A 95 -8.01 -18.95 33.17
N VAL A 96 -7.55 -18.76 31.94
CA VAL A 96 -6.14 -18.55 31.63
C VAL A 96 -5.93 -17.05 31.65
N LYS A 97 -5.23 -16.56 32.68
CA LYS A 97 -4.69 -15.20 32.67
C LYS A 97 -3.68 -15.12 31.52
N CYS A 98 -4.09 -14.60 30.37
CA CYS A 98 -3.16 -14.13 29.36
C CYS A 98 -2.43 -12.91 29.93
N SER A 99 -1.30 -13.15 30.59
CA SER A 99 -0.29 -12.12 30.80
C SER A 99 0.36 -11.82 29.46
N VAL A 100 0.19 -10.59 28.99
CA VAL A 100 0.98 -9.97 27.91
C VAL A 100 2.47 -10.06 28.22
#